data_AF-A0A7C5HPX3-F1
#
_entry.id   AF-A0A7C5HPX3-F1
#
_cell.length_a   1.000
_cell.length_b   1.000
_cell.length_c   1.000
_cell.angle_alpha   90.00
_cell.angle_beta   90.00
_cell.angle_gamma   90.00
#
_symmetry.space_group_name_H-M   'P 1'
#
loop_
_entity.id
_entity.type
_entity.pdbx_description
1 polymer ?
#
loop_
_entity_poly.entity_id
_entity_poly.type
_entity_poly.pdbx_seq_one_letter_code
_entity_poly.pdbx_strand_id
1 'polypeptide(L)'
;MSIPKKTYRCDDRDQALWLLLEQTRNAIFKARELELEQYGVSTVQSGVMFVIHTLGGRARPAEIARWLVREPHSISGLLSRMERDGLLRREPDP
;
A
#
# COMPACT_ATOMS: atom_id res chain seq x y z
N MET A 1 4.83 11.34 -36.33
CA MET A 1 3.54 10.67 -36.03
C MET A 1 3.18 11.00 -34.60
N SER A 2 2.32 12.00 -34.38
CA SER A 2 1.97 12.48 -33.04
C SER A 2 0.96 11.54 -32.39
N ILE A 3 1.29 11.01 -31.22
CA ILE A 3 0.39 10.18 -30.42
C ILE A 3 -0.82 11.05 -30.03
N PRO A 4 -2.07 10.64 -30.31
CA PRO A 4 -3.23 11.41 -29.93
C PRO A 4 -3.27 11.55 -28.41
N LYS A 5 -3.35 12.78 -27.91
CA LYS A 5 -3.55 13.08 -26.49
C LYS A 5 -4.88 12.47 -26.08
N LYS A 6 -4.88 11.44 -25.22
CA LYS A 6 -6.10 10.92 -24.60
C LYS A 6 -6.78 12.06 -23.85
N THR A 7 -7.96 12.47 -24.31
CA THR A 7 -8.84 13.38 -23.60
C THR A 7 -9.77 12.57 -22.72
N TYR A 8 -9.59 12.65 -21.40
CA TYR A 8 -10.55 12.11 -20.45
C TYR A 8 -11.61 13.16 -20.19
N ARG A 9 -12.87 12.83 -20.45
CA ARG A 9 -13.99 13.72 -20.19
C ARG A 9 -14.25 13.69 -18.68
N CYS A 10 -13.77 14.69 -17.95
CA CYS A 10 -14.11 14.87 -16.55
C CYS A 10 -15.52 15.47 -16.52
N ASP A 11 -16.55 14.63 -16.36
CA ASP A 11 -17.88 15.11 -16.00
C ASP A 11 -18.01 15.19 -14.46
N ASP A 12 -18.97 15.96 -13.95
CA ASP A 12 -19.14 16.15 -12.50
C ASP A 12 -19.42 14.81 -11.77
N ARG A 13 -19.91 13.78 -12.47
CA ARG A 13 -20.25 12.48 -11.87
C ARG A 13 -19.02 11.60 -11.68
N ASP A 14 -18.13 11.53 -12.67
CA ASP A 14 -16.85 10.81 -12.57
C ASP A 14 -15.99 11.42 -11.46
N GLN A 15 -15.97 12.76 -11.37
CA GLN A 15 -15.28 13.48 -10.30
C GLN A 15 -15.91 13.22 -8.92
N ALA A 16 -17.24 13.19 -8.83
CA ALA A 16 -17.95 12.87 -7.59
C ALA A 16 -17.68 11.43 -7.13
N LEU A 17 -17.66 10.48 -8.07
CA LEU A 17 -17.32 9.08 -7.78
C LEU A 17 -15.88 8.95 -7.27
N TRP A 18 -14.93 9.61 -7.95
CA TRP A 18 -13.54 9.64 -7.49
C TRP A 18 -13.41 10.19 -6.06
N LEU A 19 -14.09 11.30 -5.78
CA LEU A 19 -14.10 11.90 -4.45
C LEU A 19 -14.70 10.95 -3.40
N LEU A 20 -15.78 10.25 -3.72
CA LEU A 20 -16.41 9.28 -2.82
C LEU A 20 -15.48 8.10 -2.50
N LEU A 21 -14.77 7.58 -3.50
CA LEU A 21 -13.77 6.51 -3.31
C LEU A 21 -12.62 6.98 -2.41
N GLU A 22 -12.13 8.20 -2.61
CA GLU A 22 -11.05 8.77 -1.80
C GLU A 22 -11.49 9.03 -0.36
N GLN A 23 -12.69 9.59 -0.15
CA GLN A 23 -13.25 9.78 1.19
C GLN A 23 -13.45 8.45 1.93
N THR A 24 -13.98 7.44 1.24
CA THR A 24 -14.17 6.09 1.79
C THR A 24 -12.82 5.49 2.19
N ARG A 25 -11.83 5.57 1.30
CA ARG A 25 -10.46 5.11 1.58
C ARG A 25 -9.89 5.80 2.82
N ASN A 26 -10.03 7.12 2.93
CA ASN A 26 -9.47 7.90 4.03
C ASN A 26 -10.16 7.59 5.37
N ALA A 27 -11.49 7.44 5.38
CA ALA A 27 -12.23 7.03 6.57
C ALA A 27 -11.78 5.65 7.07
N ILE A 28 -11.66 4.67 6.17
CA ILE A 28 -11.16 3.33 6.51
C ILE A 28 -9.71 3.41 7.02
N PHE A 29 -8.84 4.17 6.36
CA PHE A 29 -7.44 4.33 6.78
C PHE A 29 -7.33 4.92 8.19
N LYS A 30 -8.17 5.91 8.52
CA LYS A 30 -8.18 6.54 9.83
C LYS A 30 -8.68 5.59 10.92
N ALA A 31 -9.74 4.82 10.63
CA ALA A 31 -10.23 3.81 11.56
C ALA A 31 -9.16 2.75 11.87
N ARG A 32 -8.46 2.25 10.84
CA ARG A 32 -7.35 1.30 11.01
C ARG A 32 -6.16 1.89 11.76
N GLU A 33 -5.84 3.17 11.55
CA GLU A 33 -4.78 3.85 12.30
C GLU A 33 -5.09 3.86 13.81
N LEU A 34 -6.32 4.23 14.19
CA LEU A 34 -6.75 4.26 15.59
C LEU A 34 -6.77 2.86 16.22
N GLU A 35 -7.22 1.85 15.48
CA GLU A 35 -7.20 0.45 15.94
C GLU A 35 -5.77 -0.04 16.21
N LEU A 36 -4.82 0.34 15.34
CA LEU A 36 -3.44 -0.14 15.37
C LEU A 36 -2.54 0.63 16.33
N GLU A 37 -2.98 1.78 16.83
CA GLU A 37 -2.23 2.63 17.76
C GLU A 37 -1.72 1.84 18.98
N GLN A 38 -2.55 0.95 19.53
CA GLN A 38 -2.21 0.09 20.66
C GLN A 38 -1.03 -0.86 20.39
N TYR A 39 -0.73 -1.16 19.13
CA TYR A 39 0.36 -2.05 18.72
C TYR A 39 1.60 -1.28 18.26
N GLY A 40 1.55 0.05 18.20
CA GLY A 40 2.68 0.87 17.75
C GLY A 40 3.05 0.68 16.27
N VAL A 41 2.11 0.22 15.44
CA VAL A 41 2.33 0.01 13.99
C VAL A 41 1.40 0.87 13.16
N SER A 42 1.90 1.37 12.03
CA SER A 42 1.10 2.10 11.05
C SER A 42 0.23 1.16 10.20
N THR A 43 -0.85 1.69 9.62
CA THR A 43 -1.72 0.98 8.67
C THR A 43 -0.94 0.38 7.49
N VAL A 44 0.12 1.07 7.02
CA VAL A 44 0.95 0.59 5.91
C VAL A 44 1.85 -0.57 6.35
N GLN A 45 2.45 -0.52 7.54
CA GLN A 45 3.22 -1.63 8.11
C GLN A 45 2.32 -2.86 8.33
N SER A 46 1.12 -2.65 8.86
CA SER A 46 0.10 -3.72 9.00
C SER A 46 -0.27 -4.33 7.65
N GLY A 47 -0.44 -3.51 6.60
CA GLY A 47 -0.68 -4.00 5.24
C GLY A 47 0.44 -4.89 4.71
N VAL A 48 1.71 -4.53 4.94
CA VAL A 48 2.86 -5.37 4.58
C VAL A 48 2.81 -6.71 5.31
N MET A 49 2.61 -6.70 6.63
CA MET A 49 2.53 -7.93 7.43
C MET A 49 1.37 -8.83 7.00
N PHE A 50 0.22 -8.24 6.66
CA PHE A 50 -0.95 -8.96 6.14
C PHE A 50 -0.64 -9.66 4.81
N VAL A 51 0.05 -8.98 3.88
CA VAL A 51 0.47 -9.59 2.61
C VAL A 51 1.43 -10.75 2.84
N ILE A 52 2.45 -10.56 3.70
CA ILE A 52 3.40 -11.63 4.04
C ILE A 52 2.67 -12.84 4.63
N HIS A 53 1.75 -12.61 5.57
CA HIS A 53 0.94 -13.66 6.18
C HIS A 53 0.10 -14.40 5.13
N THR A 54 -0.56 -13.66 4.24
CA THR A 54 -1.42 -14.22 3.18
C THR A 54 -0.63 -15.06 2.17
N LEU A 55 0.64 -14.73 1.93
CA LEU A 55 1.54 -15.45 1.02
C LEU A 55 2.31 -16.59 1.71
N GLY A 56 1.90 -17.02 2.90
CA GLY A 56 2.48 -18.17 3.60
C GLY A 56 3.69 -17.82 4.47
N GLY A 57 3.76 -16.57 4.96
CA GLY A 57 4.79 -16.11 5.89
C GLY A 57 6.08 -15.62 5.23
N ARG A 58 6.17 -15.65 3.89
CA ARG A 58 7.28 -15.12 3.10
C ARG A 58 6.74 -14.43 1.86
N ALA A 59 7.37 -13.34 1.46
CA ALA A 59 7.01 -12.61 0.25
C ALA A 59 8.22 -11.88 -0.33
N ARG A 60 8.32 -11.84 -1.66
CA ARG A 60 9.31 -11.02 -2.36
C ARG A 60 8.85 -9.55 -2.33
N PRO A 61 9.76 -8.56 -2.25
CA PRO A 61 9.40 -7.15 -2.25
C PRO A 61 8.50 -6.73 -3.42
N ALA A 62 8.70 -7.33 -4.60
CA ALA A 62 7.87 -7.08 -5.78
C ALA A 62 6.42 -7.57 -5.64
N GLU A 63 6.20 -8.65 -4.89
CA GLU A 63 4.84 -9.15 -4.58
C GLU A 63 4.14 -8.19 -3.62
N ILE A 64 4.85 -7.75 -2.58
CA ILE A 64 4.34 -6.77 -1.61
C ILE A 64 3.94 -5.47 -2.34
N ALA A 65 4.78 -4.96 -3.23
CA ALA A 65 4.48 -3.77 -4.03
C ALA A 65 3.23 -3.93 -4.90
N ARG A 66 3.09 -5.10 -5.55
CA ARG A 66 1.94 -5.41 -6.39
C ARG A 66 0.64 -5.49 -5.57
N TRP A 67 0.66 -6.19 -4.45
CA TRP A 67 -0.52 -6.34 -3.58
C TRP A 67 -0.97 -5.01 -2.98
N LEU A 68 -0.03 -4.12 -2.63
CA LEU A 68 -0.34 -2.82 -2.05
C LEU A 68 -0.58 -1.70 -3.08
N VAL A 69 -0.48 -2.01 -4.38
CA VAL A 69 -0.57 -1.02 -5.48
C VAL A 69 0.39 0.15 -5.23
N ARG A 70 1.65 -0.17 -4.95
CA ARG A 70 2.71 0.80 -4.65
C ARG A 70 3.88 0.68 -5.61
N GLU A 71 4.53 1.80 -5.86
CA GLU A 71 5.77 1.83 -6.62
C GLU A 71 6.88 1.03 -5.89
N PRO A 72 7.67 0.19 -6.59
CA PRO A 72 8.69 -0.65 -5.96
C PRO A 72 9.68 0.13 -5.08
N HIS A 73 10.11 1.31 -5.53
CA HIS A 73 11.06 2.14 -4.78
C HIS A 73 10.48 2.61 -3.43
N SER A 74 9.17 2.85 -3.35
CA SER A 74 8.50 3.29 -2.12
C SER A 74 8.41 2.16 -1.09
N ILE A 75 8.27 0.91 -1.56
CA ILE A 75 8.24 -0.28 -0.72
C ILE A 75 9.62 -0.59 -0.17
N SER A 76 10.69 -0.50 -0.96
CA SER A 76 12.05 -0.80 -0.48
C SER A 76 12.43 0.01 0.76
N GLY A 77 12.15 1.32 0.75
CA GLY A 77 12.41 2.19 1.90
C GLY A 77 11.56 1.86 3.12
N LEU A 78 10.29 1.47 2.92
CA LEU A 78 9.41 1.01 3.99
C LEU A 78 9.92 -0.29 4.62
N LEU A 79 10.25 -1.29 3.80
CA LEU A 79 10.73 -2.59 4.27
C LEU A 79 12.01 -2.47 5.08
N SER A 80 12.93 -1.59 4.67
CA SER A 80 14.17 -1.36 5.43
C SER A 80 13.92 -0.73 6.81
N ARG A 81 12.92 0.16 6.94
CA ARG A 81 12.52 0.68 8.25
C ARG A 81 11.87 -0.41 9.09
N MET A 82 10.96 -1.19 8.52
CA MET A 82 10.32 -2.31 9.22
C MET A 82 11.32 -3.35 9.71
N GLU A 83 12.36 -3.65 8.93
CA GLU A 83 13.44 -4.56 9.35
C GLU A 83 14.23 -3.99 10.53
N ARG A 84 14.64 -2.72 10.45
CA ARG A 84 15.34 -2.03 11.53
C ARG A 84 14.49 -1.95 12.81
N ASP A 85 13.18 -1.76 12.65
CA ASP A 85 12.24 -1.68 13.76
C ASP A 85 11.84 -3.08 14.29
N GLY A 86 12.43 -4.16 13.75
CA GLY A 86 12.26 -5.54 14.22
C GLY A 86 10.95 -6.22 13.79
N LEU A 87 10.20 -5.64 12.86
CA LEU A 87 8.89 -6.13 12.42
C LEU A 87 9.00 -7.24 11.35
N LEU A 88 10.13 -7.33 10.65
CA LEU A 88 10.38 -8.34 9.62
C LEU A 88 11.87 -8.65 9.52
N ARG A 89 12.21 -9.72 8.80
CA ARG A 89 13.59 -10.09 8.45
C ARG A 89 13.71 -10.34 6.95
N ARG A 90 14.83 -9.97 6.35
CA ARG A 90 15.18 -10.40 4.99
C ARG A 90 15.98 -11.68 5.04
N GLU A 91 15.64 -12.61 4.15
CA GLU A 91 16.39 -13.83 3.92
C GLU A 91 16.92 -13.78 2.48
N PRO A 92 18.21 -14.11 2.25
CA PRO A 92 18.71 -14.34 0.90
C PRO A 92 17.86 -15.41 0.20
N ASP A 93 17.57 -15.21 -1.09
CA ASP A 93 17.00 -16.27 -1.92
C ASP A 93 18.05 -17.42 -2.00
N PRO A 94 17.65 -18.70 -1.88
CA PRO A 94 18.56 -19.83 -2.02
C PRO A 94 19.31 -19.90 -3.35
#